data_AF-A0A263BRU0-F1
#
_entry.id   AF-A0A263BRU0-F1
#
_cell.length_a   1.000
_cell.length_b   1.000
_cell.length_c   1.000
_cell.angle_alpha   90.00
_cell.angle_beta   90.00
_cell.angle_gamma   90.00
#
_symmetry.space_group_name_H-M   'P 1'
#
loop_
_entity.id
_entity.type
_entity.pdbx_description
1 polymer ?
#
loop_
_entity_poly.entity_id
_entity_poly.type
_entity_poly.pdbx_seq_one_letter_code
_entity_poly.pdbx_strand_id
1 'polypeptide(L)'
;MDKLNQSFIKIDTAWKKRSLAKKNNHQEFLLAEKTIDLLNKELLNYKKGDSLEFFKGYIIGDGPNSISSEGQATNTQKNLLTFFEDDITKDKIKELIILKQNSSIIKYQKINKINSIGLLDYLLKYKFSNGKRPILYVHRILIMMYTEIFTTITDSKALEETLKELDIKNVKSFANKQAQIREKINDYLHITGKKGKESEFFECSLAWWLLN
;
A
#
# COMPACT_ATOMS: atom_id res chain seq x y z
N MET A 1 -10.07 30.90 4.93
CA MET A 1 -10.87 29.73 4.47
C MET A 1 -10.12 29.00 3.35
N ASP A 2 -8.77 28.94 3.39
CA ASP A 2 -7.99 28.95 2.12
C ASP A 2 -7.07 27.74 1.87
N LYS A 3 -6.71 26.95 2.88
CA LYS A 3 -5.81 25.80 2.70
C LYS A 3 -6.51 24.46 2.48
N LEU A 4 -7.63 24.24 3.15
CA LEU A 4 -8.45 23.02 2.96
C LEU A 4 -8.91 22.93 1.50
N ASN A 5 -9.33 24.07 0.93
CA ASN A 5 -9.71 24.20 -0.48
C ASN A 5 -8.56 23.85 -1.45
N GLN A 6 -7.33 24.30 -1.19
CA GLN A 6 -6.20 24.02 -2.09
C GLN A 6 -5.85 22.53 -2.17
N SER A 7 -5.80 21.82 -1.03
CA SER A 7 -5.56 20.37 -1.04
C SER A 7 -6.67 19.60 -1.77
N PHE A 8 -7.92 20.05 -1.65
CA PHE A 8 -9.06 19.41 -2.30
C PHE A 8 -9.09 19.65 -3.81
N ILE A 9 -8.67 20.84 -4.27
CA ILE A 9 -8.50 21.13 -5.71
C ILE A 9 -7.45 20.19 -6.33
N LYS A 10 -6.33 19.95 -5.63
CA LYS A 10 -5.30 19.00 -6.09
C LYS A 10 -5.84 17.57 -6.18
N ILE A 11 -6.57 17.11 -5.16
CA ILE A 11 -7.18 15.78 -5.16
C ILE A 11 -8.25 15.66 -6.26
N ASP A 12 -9.05 16.70 -6.53
CA ASP A 12 -10.01 16.70 -7.65
C ASP A 12 -9.31 16.62 -9.01
N THR A 13 -8.20 17.34 -9.17
CA THR A 13 -7.37 17.28 -10.37
C THR A 13 -6.80 15.87 -10.57
N ALA A 14 -6.25 15.28 -9.51
CA ALA A 14 -5.75 13.91 -9.51
C ALA A 14 -6.86 12.89 -9.84
N TRP A 15 -8.06 13.08 -9.30
CA TRP A 15 -9.23 12.24 -9.63
C TRP A 15 -9.55 12.28 -11.12
N LYS A 16 -9.64 13.48 -11.72
CA LYS A 16 -9.92 13.65 -13.15
C LYS A 16 -8.84 13.00 -14.03
N LYS A 17 -7.56 13.24 -13.71
CA LYS A 17 -6.43 12.61 -14.41
C LYS A 17 -6.49 11.08 -14.29
N ARG A 18 -6.73 10.55 -13.09
CA ARG A 18 -6.86 9.11 -12.82
C ARG A 18 -8.01 8.49 -13.61
N SER A 19 -9.19 9.12 -13.62
CA SER A 19 -10.35 8.65 -14.38
C SER A 19 -10.06 8.60 -15.88
N LEU A 20 -9.31 9.55 -16.42
CA LEU A 20 -8.89 9.52 -17.83
C LEU A 20 -7.87 8.41 -18.08
N ALA A 21 -6.86 8.27 -17.22
CA ALA A 21 -5.85 7.23 -17.35
C ALA A 21 -6.44 5.81 -17.24
N LYS A 22 -7.47 5.61 -16.41
CA LYS A 22 -8.23 4.35 -16.32
C LYS A 22 -8.82 3.93 -17.66
N LYS A 23 -9.29 4.89 -18.46
CA LYS A 23 -9.84 4.61 -19.78
C LYS A 23 -8.74 4.18 -20.76
N ASN A 24 -7.57 4.81 -20.67
CA ASN A 24 -6.46 4.56 -21.59
C ASN A 24 -5.68 3.27 -21.25
N ASN A 25 -5.54 2.94 -19.97
CA ASN A 25 -4.77 1.79 -19.47
C ASN A 25 -5.68 0.74 -18.81
N HIS A 26 -6.86 0.50 -19.38
CA HIS A 26 -7.91 -0.29 -18.73
C HIS A 26 -7.45 -1.68 -18.26
N GLN A 27 -6.64 -2.38 -19.06
CA GLN A 27 -6.14 -3.72 -18.74
C GLN A 27 -5.24 -3.75 -17.51
N GLU A 28 -4.36 -2.76 -17.34
CA GLU A 28 -3.47 -2.67 -16.18
C GLU A 28 -4.26 -2.45 -14.87
N PHE A 29 -5.30 -1.61 -14.95
CA PHE A 29 -6.20 -1.39 -13.81
C PHE A 29 -6.98 -2.64 -13.44
N LEU A 30 -7.56 -3.34 -14.43
CA LEU A 30 -8.26 -4.59 -14.19
C LEU A 30 -7.35 -5.64 -13.56
N LEU A 31 -6.09 -5.72 -14.01
CA LEU A 31 -5.12 -6.63 -13.44
C LEU A 31 -4.80 -6.29 -11.98
N ALA A 32 -4.60 -5.00 -11.66
CA ALA A 32 -4.34 -4.55 -10.30
C ALA A 32 -5.53 -4.80 -9.37
N GLU A 33 -6.75 -4.46 -9.80
CA GLU A 33 -8.00 -4.73 -9.07
C GLU A 33 -8.18 -6.23 -8.81
N LYS A 34 -8.06 -7.06 -9.85
CA LYS A 34 -8.15 -8.52 -9.73
C LYS A 34 -7.11 -9.07 -8.76
N THR A 35 -5.88 -8.56 -8.81
CA THR A 35 -4.80 -9.00 -7.93
C THR A 35 -5.11 -8.70 -6.46
N ILE A 36 -5.60 -7.49 -6.16
CA ILE A 36 -6.00 -7.09 -4.80
C ILE A 36 -7.19 -7.94 -4.33
N ASP A 37 -8.19 -8.14 -5.17
CA ASP A 37 -9.38 -8.93 -4.82
C ASP A 37 -9.05 -10.39 -4.53
N LEU A 38 -8.20 -11.01 -5.36
CA LEU A 38 -7.74 -12.37 -5.15
C LEU A 38 -6.91 -12.47 -3.87
N LEU A 39 -5.96 -11.56 -3.66
CA LEU A 39 -5.19 -11.53 -2.42
C LEU A 39 -6.11 -11.40 -1.21
N ASN A 40 -7.04 -10.45 -1.21
CA ASN A 40 -7.96 -10.25 -0.09
C ASN A 40 -8.80 -11.50 0.21
N LYS A 41 -9.25 -12.23 -0.82
CA LYS A 41 -9.96 -13.50 -0.64
C LYS A 41 -9.06 -14.56 0.01
N GLU A 42 -7.82 -14.71 -0.46
CA GLU A 42 -6.84 -15.62 0.15
C GLU A 42 -6.55 -15.24 1.61
N LEU A 43 -6.34 -13.95 1.89
CA LEU A 43 -6.10 -13.45 3.25
C LEU A 43 -7.30 -13.66 4.18
N LEU A 44 -8.54 -13.56 3.69
CA LEU A 44 -9.74 -13.83 4.48
C LEU A 44 -9.93 -15.32 4.77
N ASN A 45 -9.51 -16.19 3.85
CA ASN A 45 -9.63 -17.64 3.98
C ASN A 45 -8.48 -18.27 4.76
N TYR A 46 -7.36 -17.56 4.93
CA TYR A 46 -6.20 -18.01 5.68
C TYR A 46 -6.56 -18.45 7.11
N LYS A 47 -6.16 -19.65 7.51
CA LYS A 47 -6.30 -20.13 8.89
C LYS A 47 -4.96 -20.10 9.60
N LYS A 48 -5.01 -19.86 10.92
CA LYS A 48 -3.82 -19.89 11.76
C LYS A 48 -3.17 -21.28 11.66
N GLY A 49 -1.94 -21.33 11.16
CA GLY A 49 -1.20 -22.58 10.93
C GLY A 49 -1.03 -22.93 9.45
N ASP A 50 -1.82 -22.30 8.57
CA ASP A 50 -1.67 -22.49 7.13
C ASP A 50 -0.33 -21.95 6.63
N SER A 51 0.13 -22.55 5.54
CA SER A 51 1.34 -22.13 4.84
C SER A 51 1.15 -20.77 4.14
N LEU A 52 2.25 -20.03 3.99
CA LEU A 52 2.29 -18.77 3.23
C LEU A 52 2.65 -18.96 1.74
N GLU A 53 2.62 -20.20 1.22
CA GLU A 53 2.98 -20.48 -0.18
C GLU A 53 2.12 -19.67 -1.18
N PHE A 54 0.83 -19.47 -0.90
CA PHE A 54 -0.06 -18.65 -1.75
C PHE A 54 0.47 -17.22 -1.93
N PHE A 55 1.21 -16.70 -0.94
CA PHE A 55 1.71 -15.33 -0.94
C PHE A 55 2.76 -15.11 -2.04
N LYS A 56 3.50 -16.15 -2.45
CA LYS A 56 4.57 -16.04 -3.47
C LYS A 56 4.09 -15.41 -4.77
N GLY A 57 2.90 -15.77 -5.25
CA GLY A 57 2.33 -15.19 -6.47
C GLY A 57 2.08 -13.68 -6.38
N TYR A 58 1.81 -13.17 -5.17
CA TYR A 58 1.58 -11.77 -4.88
C TYR A 58 2.87 -10.99 -4.54
N ILE A 59 4.01 -11.68 -4.41
CA ILE A 59 5.29 -11.04 -4.13
C ILE A 59 6.01 -10.70 -5.45
N ILE A 60 6.00 -11.62 -6.43
CA ILE A 60 6.85 -11.56 -7.63
C ILE A 60 6.10 -11.57 -8.97
N GLY A 61 4.77 -11.68 -8.97
CA GLY A 61 3.97 -11.73 -10.18
C GLY A 61 3.78 -10.38 -10.89
N ASP A 62 3.16 -10.42 -12.07
CA ASP A 62 2.84 -9.23 -12.86
C ASP A 62 1.79 -8.33 -12.20
N GLY A 63 0.79 -8.94 -11.55
CA GLY A 63 -0.28 -8.23 -10.85
C GLY A 63 0.22 -7.20 -9.82
N PRO A 64 1.11 -7.60 -8.88
CA PRO A 64 1.77 -6.68 -7.96
C PRO A 64 2.47 -5.50 -8.64
N ASN A 65 3.08 -5.69 -9.82
CA ASN A 65 3.74 -4.60 -10.54
C ASN A 65 2.75 -3.52 -11.00
N SER A 66 1.51 -3.90 -11.32
CA SER A 66 0.43 -2.96 -11.69
C SER A 66 -0.16 -2.19 -10.51
N ILE A 67 0.17 -2.55 -9.26
CA ILE A 67 -0.38 -1.90 -8.05
C ILE A 67 0.47 -0.71 -7.61
N SER A 68 1.78 -0.78 -7.76
CA SER A 68 2.69 0.34 -7.45
C SER A 68 3.79 0.41 -8.51
N SER A 69 3.73 1.43 -9.36
CA SER A 69 4.63 1.65 -10.48
C SER A 69 5.81 2.55 -10.10
N GLU A 70 6.73 2.08 -9.27
CA GLU A 70 8.00 2.78 -9.05
C GLU A 70 9.21 1.85 -8.98
N GLY A 71 10.15 2.10 -9.89
CA GLY A 71 11.61 2.04 -9.69
C GLY A 71 12.25 0.70 -9.36
N GLN A 72 12.87 0.05 -10.35
CA GLN A 72 13.91 -1.00 -10.23
C GLN A 72 13.80 -1.95 -9.01
N ALA A 73 12.60 -2.43 -8.68
CA ALA A 73 12.45 -3.50 -7.69
C ALA A 73 13.19 -4.78 -8.16
N THR A 74 13.33 -4.95 -9.49
CA THR A 74 13.95 -6.10 -10.17
C THR A 74 15.28 -6.56 -9.58
N ASN A 75 16.15 -5.64 -9.15
CA ASN A 75 17.48 -5.99 -8.64
C ASN A 75 17.50 -6.55 -7.21
N THR A 76 16.34 -6.66 -6.55
CA THR A 76 16.25 -7.15 -5.16
C THR A 76 15.31 -8.34 -4.97
N GLN A 77 14.75 -8.90 -6.05
CA GLN A 77 13.80 -10.01 -5.99
C GLN A 77 14.39 -11.25 -5.28
N LYS A 78 15.66 -11.58 -5.52
CA LYS A 78 16.31 -12.71 -4.82
C LYS A 78 16.35 -12.48 -3.31
N ASN A 79 16.72 -11.28 -2.88
CA ASN A 79 16.78 -10.90 -1.47
C ASN A 79 15.38 -10.90 -0.84
N LEU A 80 14.35 -10.54 -1.60
CA LEU A 80 12.96 -10.66 -1.16
C LEU A 80 12.58 -12.11 -0.90
N LEU A 81 12.88 -13.03 -1.82
CA LEU A 81 12.59 -14.46 -1.62
C LEU A 81 13.32 -15.00 -0.38
N THR A 82 14.61 -14.68 -0.22
CA THR A 82 15.37 -15.06 0.99
C THR A 82 14.76 -14.48 2.27
N PHE A 83 14.31 -13.22 2.24
CA PHE A 83 13.63 -12.62 3.38
C PHE A 83 12.31 -13.33 3.70
N PHE A 84 11.54 -13.75 2.69
CA PHE A 84 10.29 -14.50 2.89
C PHE A 84 10.48 -15.95 3.33
N GLU A 85 11.67 -16.51 3.12
CA GLU A 85 12.03 -17.84 3.61
C GLU A 85 12.43 -17.83 5.10
N ASP A 86 12.74 -16.67 5.66
CA ASP A 86 13.07 -16.50 7.08
C ASP A 86 11.84 -16.65 7.99
N ASP A 87 11.99 -17.40 9.08
CA ASP A 87 10.87 -17.77 9.95
C ASP A 87 10.31 -16.59 10.74
N ILE A 88 11.16 -15.64 11.16
CA ILE A 88 10.70 -14.40 11.83
C ILE A 88 9.86 -13.57 10.86
N THR A 89 10.27 -13.50 9.60
CA THR A 89 9.51 -12.82 8.54
C THR A 89 8.16 -13.49 8.32
N LYS A 90 8.12 -14.82 8.19
CA LYS A 90 6.87 -15.58 8.05
C LYS A 90 5.93 -15.30 9.22
N ASP A 91 6.43 -15.32 10.45
CA ASP A 91 5.60 -15.08 11.63
C ASP A 91 5.03 -13.66 11.64
N LYS A 92 5.82 -12.65 11.28
CA LYS A 92 5.33 -11.28 11.12
C LYS A 92 4.27 -11.14 10.03
N ILE A 93 4.43 -11.83 8.90
CA ILE A 93 3.42 -11.86 7.84
C ILE A 93 2.12 -12.50 8.35
N LYS A 94 2.21 -13.63 9.07
CA LYS A 94 1.03 -14.27 9.68
C LYS A 94 0.33 -13.33 10.68
N GLU A 95 1.08 -12.63 11.51
CA GLU A 95 0.53 -11.63 12.43
C GLU A 95 -0.20 -10.49 11.69
N LEU A 96 0.35 -10.02 10.56
CA LEU A 96 -0.32 -9.03 9.72
C LEU A 96 -1.61 -9.60 9.09
N ILE A 97 -1.62 -10.86 8.64
CA ILE A 97 -2.84 -11.49 8.11
C ILE A 97 -3.91 -11.57 9.21
N ILE A 98 -3.56 -12.05 10.40
CA ILE A 98 -4.48 -12.12 11.55
C ILE A 98 -5.01 -10.73 11.90
N LEU A 99 -4.15 -9.71 11.88
CA LEU A 99 -4.55 -8.32 12.10
C LEU A 99 -5.50 -7.80 11.01
N LYS A 100 -5.30 -8.20 9.74
CA LYS A 100 -6.17 -7.83 8.62
C LYS A 100 -7.57 -8.41 8.80
N GLN A 101 -7.67 -9.69 9.14
CA GLN A 101 -8.91 -10.41 9.38
C GLN A 101 -9.70 -9.86 10.59
N ASN A 102 -9.01 -9.22 11.53
CA ASN A 102 -9.65 -8.65 12.71
C ASN A 102 -10.43 -7.36 12.35
N SER A 103 -11.76 -7.50 12.28
CA SER A 103 -12.70 -6.42 11.97
C SER A 103 -13.05 -5.53 13.16
N SER A 104 -12.78 -5.95 14.40
CA SER A 104 -13.11 -5.15 15.60
C SER A 104 -12.09 -4.05 15.90
N ILE A 105 -10.92 -4.08 15.26
CA ILE A 105 -9.88 -3.09 15.45
C ILE A 105 -10.11 -1.90 14.51
N ILE A 106 -10.37 -0.73 15.09
CA ILE A 106 -10.50 0.53 14.35
C ILE A 106 -9.20 0.92 13.64
N LYS A 107 -9.30 1.70 12.56
CA LYS A 107 -8.21 2.02 11.64
C LYS A 107 -6.94 2.55 12.32
N TYR A 108 -7.06 3.52 13.24
CA TYR A 108 -5.92 4.09 13.95
C TYR A 108 -5.15 3.06 14.79
N GLN A 109 -5.89 2.20 15.51
CA GLN A 109 -5.30 1.11 16.28
C GLN A 109 -4.64 0.07 15.37
N LYS A 110 -5.23 -0.19 14.20
CA LYS A 110 -4.67 -1.10 13.19
C LYS A 110 -3.31 -0.60 12.68
N ILE A 111 -3.15 0.71 12.42
CA ILE A 111 -1.87 1.32 12.04
C ILE A 111 -0.80 1.12 13.12
N ASN A 112 -1.14 1.38 14.38
CA ASN A 112 -0.19 1.18 15.49
C ASN A 112 0.23 -0.29 15.62
N LYS A 113 -0.70 -1.23 15.41
CA LYS A 113 -0.39 -2.66 15.39
C LYS A 113 0.46 -3.09 14.20
N ILE A 114 0.25 -2.52 13.01
CA ILE A 114 1.12 -2.77 11.84
C ILE A 114 2.55 -2.33 12.18
N ASN A 115 2.73 -1.14 12.76
CA ASN A 115 4.05 -0.66 13.19
C ASN A 115 4.66 -1.59 14.26
N SER A 116 3.88 -2.02 15.26
CA SER A 116 4.39 -2.87 16.36
C SER A 116 4.79 -4.27 15.92
N ILE A 117 4.13 -4.85 14.89
CA ILE A 117 4.56 -6.11 14.29
C ILE A 117 5.97 -5.97 13.70
N GLY A 118 6.34 -4.79 13.22
CA GLY A 118 7.74 -4.44 12.95
C GLY A 118 8.37 -5.18 11.77
N LEU A 119 7.59 -5.54 10.74
CA LEU A 119 8.11 -6.17 9.51
C LEU A 119 9.18 -5.29 8.83
N LEU A 120 8.90 -3.98 8.71
CA LEU A 120 9.86 -3.03 8.12
C LEU A 120 11.09 -2.83 8.99
N ASP A 121 10.92 -2.71 10.31
CA ASP A 121 12.04 -2.57 11.24
C ASP A 121 12.93 -3.82 11.23
N TYR A 122 12.32 -5.00 11.08
CA TYR A 122 13.04 -6.25 10.92
C TYR A 122 13.81 -6.30 9.59
N LEU A 123 13.18 -5.91 8.47
CA LEU A 123 13.84 -5.80 7.17
C LEU A 123 15.08 -4.89 7.21
N LEU A 124 15.00 -3.76 7.91
CA LEU A 124 16.12 -2.81 8.03
C LEU A 124 17.31 -3.43 8.79
N LYS A 125 17.04 -4.31 9.76
CA LYS A 125 18.07 -5.00 10.55
C LYS A 125 18.53 -6.33 9.94
N TYR A 126 17.75 -6.89 9.03
CA TYR A 126 18.05 -8.16 8.37
C TYR A 126 19.38 -8.09 7.60
N LYS A 127 20.20 -9.13 7.74
CA LYS A 127 21.52 -9.23 7.12
C LYS A 127 21.42 -10.05 5.84
N PHE A 128 21.45 -9.37 4.70
CA PHE A 128 21.56 -10.01 3.40
C PHE A 128 23.03 -10.33 3.10
N SER A 129 23.27 -11.46 2.43
CA SER A 129 24.62 -11.87 2.03
C SER A 129 25.21 -10.95 0.96
N ASN A 130 24.38 -10.45 0.03
CA ASN A 130 24.76 -9.51 -1.03
C ASN A 130 23.56 -8.64 -1.45
N GLY A 131 23.83 -7.50 -2.11
CA GLY A 131 22.81 -6.67 -2.74
C GLY A 131 22.03 -5.73 -1.81
N LYS A 132 21.06 -5.01 -2.37
CA LYS A 132 20.23 -4.04 -1.64
C LYS A 132 19.05 -4.73 -0.94
N ARG A 133 18.50 -4.07 0.09
CA ARG A 133 17.29 -4.53 0.78
C ARG A 133 16.07 -4.36 -0.14
N PRO A 134 15.14 -5.33 -0.18
CA PRO A 134 13.93 -5.29 -1.01
C PRO A 134 12.83 -4.38 -0.42
N ILE A 135 13.15 -3.14 -0.05
CA ILE A 135 12.26 -2.23 0.67
C ILE A 135 10.95 -1.96 -0.11
N LEU A 136 11.06 -1.68 -1.41
CA LEU A 136 9.89 -1.37 -2.24
C LEU A 136 8.93 -2.56 -2.34
N TYR A 137 9.44 -3.78 -2.40
CA TYR A 137 8.60 -4.98 -2.39
C TYR A 137 7.84 -5.14 -1.08
N VAL A 138 8.51 -4.93 0.06
CA VAL A 138 7.85 -5.04 1.37
C VAL A 138 6.83 -3.91 1.57
N HIS A 139 7.11 -2.70 1.08
CA HIS A 139 6.11 -1.62 1.03
C HIS A 139 4.89 -2.00 0.20
N ARG A 140 5.10 -2.53 -1.01
CA ARG A 140 4.02 -2.98 -1.90
C ARG A 140 3.16 -4.06 -1.24
N ILE A 141 3.78 -5.03 -0.58
CA ILE A 141 3.09 -6.08 0.16
C ILE A 141 2.16 -5.51 1.23
N LEU A 142 2.69 -4.59 2.04
CA LEU A 142 1.89 -3.90 3.05
C LEU A 142 0.72 -3.12 2.43
N ILE A 143 0.95 -2.43 1.31
CA ILE A 143 -0.09 -1.71 0.56
C ILE A 143 -1.18 -2.65 0.07
N MET A 144 -0.80 -3.77 -0.55
CA MET A 144 -1.77 -4.75 -1.07
C MET A 144 -2.60 -5.38 0.05
N MET A 145 -2.00 -5.65 1.21
CA MET A 145 -2.72 -6.19 2.36
C MET A 145 -3.68 -5.17 3.00
N TYR A 146 -3.36 -3.87 2.96
CA TYR A 146 -4.09 -2.82 3.68
C TYR A 146 -4.47 -1.63 2.79
N THR A 147 -5.09 -1.87 1.64
CA THR A 147 -5.53 -0.83 0.69
C THR A 147 -6.49 0.20 1.29
N GLU A 148 -7.26 -0.19 2.31
CA GLU A 148 -8.14 0.70 3.08
C GLU A 148 -7.38 1.71 3.95
N ILE A 149 -6.10 1.42 4.23
CA ILE A 149 -5.22 2.23 5.06
C ILE A 149 -4.17 2.95 4.23
N PHE A 150 -3.59 2.29 3.23
CA PHE A 150 -2.44 2.79 2.51
C PHE A 150 -2.78 3.28 1.11
N THR A 151 -1.85 4.03 0.52
CA THR A 151 -1.88 4.47 -0.87
C THR A 151 -0.98 3.57 -1.72
N THR A 152 -0.98 3.72 -3.05
CA THR A 152 -0.09 2.94 -3.93
C THR A 152 1.36 3.41 -3.99
N ILE A 153 1.73 4.47 -3.26
CA ILE A 153 3.08 5.04 -3.30
C ILE A 153 4.03 4.12 -2.54
N THR A 154 5.09 3.62 -3.17
CA THR A 154 6.08 2.77 -2.47
C THR A 154 7.38 3.51 -2.17
N ASP A 155 7.75 4.49 -2.99
CA ASP A 155 8.95 5.27 -2.78
C ASP A 155 8.79 6.26 -1.61
N SER A 156 9.83 6.34 -0.77
CA SER A 156 9.78 7.21 0.41
C SER A 156 9.86 8.69 0.04
N LYS A 157 10.57 9.05 -1.04
CA LYS A 157 10.66 10.44 -1.49
C LYS A 157 9.34 10.90 -2.11
N ALA A 158 8.71 10.09 -2.96
CA ALA A 158 7.37 10.37 -3.48
C ALA A 158 6.34 10.50 -2.34
N LEU A 159 6.45 9.67 -1.29
CA LEU A 159 5.59 9.77 -0.12
C LEU A 159 5.78 11.10 0.63
N GLU A 160 7.02 11.55 0.81
CA GLU A 160 7.33 12.86 1.42
C GLU A 160 6.83 14.04 0.57
N GLU A 161 6.98 13.97 -0.75
CA GLU A 161 6.46 14.99 -1.67
C GLU A 161 4.93 15.06 -1.60
N THR A 162 4.27 13.90 -1.55
CA THR A 162 2.80 13.83 -1.41
C THR A 162 2.30 14.43 -0.10
N LEU A 163 3.02 14.21 1.01
CA LEU A 163 2.69 14.85 2.30
C LEU A 163 2.76 16.38 2.19
N LYS A 164 3.78 16.90 1.51
CA LYS A 164 3.93 18.35 1.27
C LYS A 164 2.80 18.89 0.40
N GLU A 165 2.44 18.18 -0.67
CA GLU A 165 1.35 18.57 -1.56
C GLU A 165 0.01 18.71 -0.82
N LEU A 166 -0.19 17.90 0.22
CA LEU A 166 -1.39 17.85 1.06
C LEU A 166 -1.28 18.67 2.37
N ASP A 167 -0.19 19.41 2.59
CA ASP A 167 0.13 20.16 3.83
C ASP A 167 0.06 19.29 5.11
N ILE A 168 0.47 18.03 5.01
CA ILE A 168 0.57 17.07 6.14
C ILE A 168 1.99 17.15 6.70
N LYS A 169 2.13 17.30 8.02
CA LYS A 169 3.42 17.55 8.69
C LYS A 169 3.73 16.53 9.78
N ASN A 170 5.01 16.37 10.09
CA ASN A 170 5.54 15.66 11.26
C ASN A 170 5.17 14.18 11.36
N VAL A 171 5.11 13.47 10.22
CA VAL A 171 4.79 12.03 10.19
C VAL A 171 6.07 11.24 9.94
N LYS A 172 6.40 10.28 10.81
CA LYS A 172 7.70 9.57 10.79
C LYS A 172 7.66 8.21 10.10
N SER A 173 6.80 7.30 10.53
CA SER A 173 6.79 5.92 10.02
C SER A 173 6.10 5.82 8.66
N PHE A 174 6.53 4.87 7.84
CA PHE A 174 5.93 4.59 6.53
C PHE A 174 4.41 4.38 6.64
N ALA A 175 3.96 3.52 7.55
CA ALA A 175 2.53 3.24 7.73
C ALA A 175 1.73 4.49 8.14
N ASN A 176 2.28 5.36 8.99
CA ASN A 176 1.59 6.58 9.39
C ASN A 176 1.52 7.58 8.24
N LYS A 177 2.59 7.72 7.43
CA LYS A 177 2.61 8.60 6.26
C LYS A 177 1.54 8.17 5.25
N GLN A 178 1.51 6.88 4.94
CA GLN A 178 0.50 6.27 4.08
C GLN A 178 -0.92 6.53 4.59
N ALA A 179 -1.16 6.28 5.87
CA ALA A 179 -2.47 6.44 6.49
C ALA A 179 -2.98 7.89 6.45
N GLN A 180 -2.12 8.86 6.75
CA GLN A 180 -2.47 10.28 6.78
C GLN A 180 -2.83 10.80 5.38
N ILE A 181 -2.08 10.39 4.35
CA ILE A 181 -2.42 10.71 2.96
C ILE A 181 -3.77 10.07 2.59
N ARG A 182 -3.95 8.77 2.89
CA ARG A 182 -5.18 8.04 2.59
C ARG A 182 -6.40 8.64 3.30
N GLU A 183 -6.25 9.09 4.55
CA GLU A 183 -7.29 9.78 5.33
C GLU A 183 -7.69 11.09 4.65
N LYS A 184 -6.72 11.94 4.29
CA LYS A 184 -6.99 13.20 3.59
C LYS A 184 -7.73 13.01 2.26
N ILE A 185 -7.36 11.98 1.50
CA ILE A 185 -8.05 11.61 0.26
C ILE A 185 -9.47 11.12 0.58
N ASN A 186 -9.65 10.25 1.57
CA ASN A 186 -10.97 9.76 1.96
C ASN A 186 -11.91 10.87 2.42
N ASP A 187 -11.41 11.85 3.18
CA ASP A 187 -12.19 13.02 3.61
C ASP A 187 -12.74 13.78 2.40
N TYR A 188 -11.86 14.05 1.42
CA TYR A 188 -12.26 14.67 0.16
C TYR A 188 -13.34 13.84 -0.57
N LEU A 189 -13.13 12.54 -0.70
CA LEU A 189 -14.07 11.65 -1.39
C LEU A 189 -15.42 11.60 -0.67
N HIS A 190 -15.42 11.60 0.66
CA HIS A 190 -16.64 11.61 1.45
C HIS A 190 -17.39 12.94 1.28
N ILE A 191 -16.72 14.07 1.48
CA ILE A 191 -17.30 15.42 1.39
C ILE A 191 -17.88 15.69 -0.01
N THR A 192 -17.23 15.20 -1.06
CA THR A 192 -17.67 15.38 -2.45
C THR A 192 -18.63 14.28 -2.95
N GLY A 193 -19.03 13.34 -2.08
CA GLY A 193 -19.90 12.23 -2.44
C GLY A 193 -19.32 11.32 -3.53
N LYS A 194 -17.99 11.22 -3.61
CA LYS A 194 -17.24 10.34 -4.53
C LYS A 194 -16.80 9.02 -3.89
N LYS A 195 -16.85 8.93 -2.56
CA LYS A 195 -16.49 7.72 -1.82
C LYS A 195 -17.35 6.53 -2.27
N GLY A 196 -16.69 5.42 -2.64
CA GLY A 196 -17.36 4.21 -3.10
C GLY A 196 -17.93 4.26 -4.52
N LYS A 197 -17.70 5.35 -5.27
CA LYS A 197 -18.09 5.41 -6.70
C LYS A 197 -17.13 4.65 -7.62
N GLU A 198 -15.92 4.40 -7.15
CA GLU A 198 -14.87 3.66 -7.86
C GLU A 198 -14.36 2.53 -6.95
N SER A 199 -13.49 1.66 -7.48
CA SER A 199 -12.88 0.57 -6.73
C SER A 199 -11.96 1.08 -5.60
N GLU A 200 -11.74 0.25 -4.57
CA GLU A 200 -10.80 0.57 -3.50
C GLU A 200 -9.38 0.82 -4.05
N PHE A 201 -8.98 0.07 -5.09
CA PHE A 201 -7.71 0.30 -5.79
C PHE A 201 -7.65 1.68 -6.45
N PHE A 202 -8.73 2.10 -7.11
CA PHE A 202 -8.80 3.44 -7.70
C PHE A 202 -8.57 4.50 -6.62
N GLU A 203 -9.28 4.38 -5.49
CA GLU A 203 -9.16 5.36 -4.42
C GLU A 203 -7.78 5.36 -3.74
N CYS A 204 -7.18 4.18 -3.52
CA CYS A 204 -5.84 4.09 -2.92
C CYS A 204 -4.73 4.58 -3.87
N SER A 205 -4.97 4.54 -5.18
CA SER A 205 -4.02 5.01 -6.20
C SER A 205 -4.07 6.51 -6.46
N LEU A 206 -5.08 7.24 -5.96
CA LEU A 206 -5.21 8.69 -6.19
C LEU A 206 -3.99 9.50 -5.74
N ALA A 207 -3.33 9.08 -4.66
CA ALA A 207 -2.16 9.78 -4.13
C ALA A 207 -1.03 9.89 -5.16
N TRP A 208 -0.84 8.85 -5.97
CA TRP A 208 0.18 8.82 -7.04
C TRP A 208 -0.06 9.91 -8.09
N TRP A 209 -1.32 10.27 -8.32
CA TRP A 209 -1.72 11.27 -9.32
C TRP A 209 -1.68 12.70 -8.79
N LEU A 210 -1.26 12.90 -7.54
CA LEU A 210 -0.92 14.22 -7.01
C LEU A 210 0.45 14.69 -7.51
N LEU A 211 1.32 13.76 -7.90
CA LEU A 211 2.69 14.05 -8.37
C LEU A 211 2.84 14.03 -9.89
N ASN A 212 1.85 13.49 -10.62
CA ASN A 212 1.82 13.34 -12.09
C ASN A 212 0.74 14.25 -12.69
#